data_AF-L5KEQ6-F1
#
_entry.id   AF-L5KEQ6-F1
#
_cell.length_a   1.000
_cell.length_b   1.000
_cell.length_c   1.000
_cell.angle_alpha   90.00
_cell.angle_beta   90.00
_cell.angle_gamma   90.00
#
_symmetry.space_group_name_H-M   'P 1'
#
loop_
_entity.id
_entity.type
_entity.pdbx_description
1 polymer ?
#
loop_
_entity_poly.entity_id
_entity_poly.type
_entity_poly.pdbx_seq_one_letter_code
_entity_poly.pdbx_strand_id
1 'polypeptide(L)'
;MSVLWLLLGLLALIDSSESGNWGCYGNIRTLDTPGAACGVGRRRGLNYCGVRASERMAEIDLPYLLRYQPVMHTVGQKYCVDPAVIAGVMSRESPSGSVLVNVGTVDNGIGVVQDPGHYVPTTWISESQLSRMTEVLTVRIKEIQRRFPTWTPDQYLRGGLCAYVGGPGYVRSTQDLSCDFCNDVLARAKYFKRHGF
;
A
#
# COMPACT_ATOMS: atom_id res chain seq x y z
N MET A 1 -30.12 16.59 38.02
CA MET A 1 -28.80 16.08 37.59
C MET A 1 -28.98 15.37 36.27
N SER A 2 -28.32 15.90 35.25
CA SER A 2 -28.82 15.98 33.87
C SER A 2 -28.63 14.69 33.06
N VAL A 3 -29.72 14.20 32.46
CA VAL A 3 -29.76 13.11 31.45
C VAL A 3 -28.82 13.39 30.27
N LEU A 4 -28.44 14.66 30.07
CA LEU A 4 -27.49 15.11 29.05
C LEU A 4 -26.08 14.49 29.20
N TRP A 5 -25.66 14.12 30.42
CA TRP A 5 -24.33 13.54 30.65
C TRP A 5 -24.26 12.04 30.33
N LEU A 6 -25.40 11.33 30.34
CA LEU A 6 -25.46 9.92 29.93
C LEU A 6 -25.43 9.78 28.39
N LEU A 7 -25.92 10.78 27.66
CA LEU A 7 -25.87 10.79 26.19
C LEU A 7 -24.47 11.15 25.65
N LEU A 8 -23.71 11.98 26.36
CA LEU A 8 -22.32 12.28 26.01
C LEU A 8 -21.36 11.09 26.24
N GLY A 9 -21.68 10.19 27.18
CA GLY A 9 -20.95 8.94 27.36
C GLY A 9 -21.22 7.89 26.28
N LEU A 10 -22.44 7.87 25.72
CA LEU A 10 -22.80 6.93 24.63
C LEU A 10 -22.32 7.37 23.24
N LEU A 11 -22.10 8.67 23.01
CA LEU A 11 -21.54 9.16 21.74
C LEU A 11 -20.04 8.90 21.59
N ALA A 12 -19.33 8.57 22.68
CA ALA A 12 -17.91 8.22 22.63
C ALA A 12 -17.64 6.73 22.27
N LEU A 13 -18.69 5.92 22.06
CA LEU A 13 -18.56 4.47 21.82
C LEU A 13 -19.01 4.02 20.43
N ILE A 14 -19.39 4.94 19.53
CA ILE A 14 -19.95 4.61 18.21
C ILE A 14 -18.90 4.65 17.07
N ASP A 15 -17.60 4.69 17.37
CA ASP A 15 -16.56 4.50 16.34
C ASP A 15 -15.77 3.19 16.50
N SER A 16 -16.39 2.22 17.17
CA SER A 16 -15.89 0.84 17.27
C SER A 16 -16.66 -0.10 16.34
N SER A 17 -16.97 0.36 15.13
CA SER A 17 -17.53 -0.45 14.05
C SER A 17 -17.03 0.18 12.75
N GLU A 18 -15.96 -0.30 12.12
CA GLU A 18 -15.94 -1.60 11.45
C GLU A 18 -14.52 -2.17 11.43
N SER A 19 -14.26 -3.21 12.21
CA SER A 19 -13.27 -4.24 11.83
C SER A 19 -13.86 -5.13 10.72
N GLY A 20 -14.52 -4.51 9.74
CA GLY A 20 -14.85 -5.14 8.48
C GLY A 20 -13.57 -5.53 7.76
N ASN A 21 -13.67 -6.52 6.90
CA ASN A 21 -12.64 -6.78 5.92
C ASN A 21 -12.66 -5.61 4.93
N TRP A 22 -11.73 -4.65 5.07
CA TRP A 22 -11.73 -3.44 4.25
C TRP A 22 -11.32 -3.80 2.81
N GLY A 23 -12.09 -3.35 1.82
CA GLY A 23 -11.78 -3.49 0.38
C GLY A 23 -12.35 -4.74 -0.30
N CYS A 24 -12.33 -4.73 -1.64
CA CYS A 24 -12.92 -5.75 -2.51
C CYS A 24 -11.94 -6.87 -2.93
N TYR A 25 -10.65 -6.71 -2.62
CA TYR A 25 -9.57 -7.45 -3.27
C TYR A 25 -8.81 -8.39 -2.32
N GLY A 26 -9.42 -8.80 -1.21
CA GLY A 26 -8.81 -9.74 -0.26
C GLY A 26 -8.63 -9.15 1.13
N ASN A 27 -8.27 -10.02 2.07
CA ASN A 27 -8.13 -9.66 3.48
C ASN A 27 -6.66 -9.53 3.87
N ILE A 28 -6.22 -8.29 4.10
CA ILE A 28 -4.83 -8.02 4.47
C ILE A 28 -4.42 -8.71 5.77
N ARG A 29 -5.36 -8.88 6.72
CA ARG A 29 -5.05 -9.51 8.01
C ARG A 29 -4.69 -10.98 7.86
N THR A 30 -5.32 -11.70 6.93
CA THR A 30 -5.16 -13.15 6.76
C THR A 30 -4.14 -13.53 5.70
N LEU A 31 -3.72 -12.60 4.85
CA LEU A 31 -2.78 -12.89 3.78
C LEU A 31 -1.36 -13.12 4.32
N ASP A 32 -0.72 -14.21 3.89
CA ASP A 32 0.67 -14.53 4.23
C ASP A 32 1.67 -13.97 3.22
N THR A 33 2.81 -13.49 3.68
CA THR A 33 3.85 -12.96 2.78
C THR A 33 5.23 -13.20 3.37
N PRO A 34 6.23 -13.55 2.55
CA PRO A 34 7.61 -13.62 3.02
C PRO A 34 8.18 -12.23 3.36
N GLY A 35 7.54 -11.14 2.92
CA GLY A 35 8.00 -9.77 3.09
C GLY A 35 9.13 -9.39 2.13
N ALA A 36 9.96 -8.42 2.52
CA ALA A 36 10.97 -7.83 1.66
C ALA A 36 12.15 -8.76 1.36
N ALA A 37 12.54 -8.86 0.08
CA ALA A 37 13.83 -9.42 -0.29
C ALA A 37 14.99 -8.63 0.33
N CYS A 38 16.13 -9.28 0.57
CA CYS A 38 17.25 -8.68 1.30
C CYS A 38 17.81 -7.41 0.60
N GLY A 39 17.77 -7.35 -0.73
CA GLY A 39 18.19 -6.16 -1.48
C GLY A 39 17.31 -4.94 -1.23
N VAL A 40 16.03 -5.12 -0.87
CA VAL A 40 15.13 -4.03 -0.51
C VAL A 40 15.51 -3.47 0.87
N GLY A 41 15.69 -4.33 1.86
CA GLY A 41 16.11 -3.92 3.22
C GLY A 41 17.48 -3.24 3.22
N ARG A 42 18.45 -3.77 2.48
CA ARG A 42 19.81 -3.19 2.38
C ARG A 42 19.82 -1.75 1.86
N ARG A 43 18.99 -1.43 0.86
CA ARG A 43 18.83 -0.04 0.35
C ARG A 43 18.32 0.93 1.42
N ARG A 44 17.75 0.42 2.50
CA ARG A 44 17.23 1.18 3.64
C ARG A 44 18.12 1.01 4.89
N GLY A 45 19.35 0.54 4.72
CA GLY A 45 20.31 0.35 5.80
C GLY A 45 20.03 -0.83 6.72
N LEU A 46 19.12 -1.74 6.34
CA LEU A 46 18.81 -2.93 7.12
C LEU A 46 19.73 -4.09 6.74
N ASN A 47 20.25 -4.79 7.75
CA ASN A 47 21.08 -6.00 7.59
C ASN A 47 20.25 -7.30 7.63
N TYR A 48 18.92 -7.21 7.56
CA TYR A 48 17.99 -8.33 7.56
C TYR A 48 16.90 -8.17 6.48
N CYS A 49 16.18 -9.25 6.20
CA CYS A 49 15.12 -9.35 5.20
C CYS A 49 13.81 -9.87 5.81
N GLY A 50 12.84 -10.07 4.93
CA GLY A 50 11.57 -10.70 5.20
C GLY A 50 10.56 -9.75 5.83
N VAL A 51 9.54 -10.32 6.47
CA VAL A 51 8.47 -9.56 7.13
C VAL A 51 9.03 -8.51 8.09
N ARG A 52 10.01 -8.90 8.93
CA ARG A 52 10.63 -7.97 9.89
C ARG A 52 11.23 -6.73 9.22
N ALA A 53 11.87 -6.90 8.06
CA ALA A 53 12.43 -5.77 7.30
C ALA A 53 11.33 -4.87 6.74
N SER A 54 10.26 -5.47 6.17
CA SER A 54 9.09 -4.73 5.71
C SER A 54 8.44 -3.92 6.81
N GLU A 55 8.18 -4.54 7.97
CA GLU A 55 7.58 -3.86 9.11
C GLU A 55 8.46 -2.72 9.64
N ARG A 56 9.78 -2.92 9.71
CA ARG A 56 10.70 -1.83 10.09
C ARG A 56 10.66 -0.67 9.10
N MET A 57 10.59 -0.95 7.80
CA MET A 57 10.48 0.11 6.79
C MET A 57 9.14 0.84 6.89
N ALA A 58 8.05 0.12 7.15
CA ALA A 58 6.72 0.71 7.37
C ALA A 58 6.68 1.57 8.64
N GLU A 59 7.31 1.13 9.73
CA GLU A 59 7.47 1.89 10.97
C GLU A 59 8.20 3.22 10.74
N ILE A 60 9.29 3.20 9.97
CA ILE A 60 10.05 4.42 9.60
C ILE A 60 9.17 5.39 8.80
N ASP A 61 8.30 4.88 7.93
CA ASP A 61 7.45 5.70 7.07
C ASP A 61 6.14 6.15 7.75
N LEU A 62 5.72 5.49 8.83
CA LEU A 62 4.44 5.72 9.50
C LEU A 62 4.20 7.20 9.86
N PRO A 63 5.13 7.95 10.50
CA PRO A 63 4.90 9.35 10.86
C PRO A 63 4.63 10.26 9.65
N TYR A 64 5.21 9.93 8.49
CA TYR A 64 4.96 10.64 7.25
C TYR A 64 3.59 10.29 6.67
N LEU A 65 3.18 9.02 6.74
CA LEU A 65 1.92 8.54 6.18
C LEU A 65 0.67 8.89 7.00
N LEU A 66 0.79 9.08 8.32
CA LEU A 66 -0.34 9.42 9.19
C LEU A 66 -1.10 10.67 8.71
N ARG A 67 -0.41 11.68 8.15
CA ARG A 67 -1.07 12.88 7.63
C ARG A 67 -2.00 12.60 6.42
N TYR A 68 -1.75 11.51 5.70
CA TYR A 68 -2.49 11.11 4.50
C TYR A 68 -3.56 10.06 4.80
N GLN A 69 -3.61 9.54 6.03
CA GLN A 69 -4.53 8.47 6.43
C GLN A 69 -5.99 8.81 6.11
N PRO A 70 -6.55 10.01 6.42
CA PRO A 70 -7.93 10.32 6.05
C PRO A 70 -8.16 10.30 4.54
N VAL A 71 -7.21 10.79 3.75
CA VAL A 71 -7.28 10.78 2.29
C VAL A 71 -7.20 9.35 1.75
N MET A 72 -6.34 8.51 2.31
CA MET A 72 -6.25 7.09 1.94
C MET A 72 -7.55 6.34 2.27
N HIS A 73 -8.25 6.68 3.35
CA HIS A 73 -9.57 6.14 3.65
C HIS A 73 -10.59 6.52 2.56
N THR A 74 -10.69 7.80 2.21
CA THR A 74 -11.58 8.28 1.15
C THR A 74 -11.27 7.64 -0.21
N VAL A 75 -9.99 7.59 -0.58
CA VAL A 75 -9.55 6.98 -1.83
C VAL A 75 -9.78 5.46 -1.80
N GLY A 76 -9.52 4.81 -0.68
CA GLY A 76 -9.76 3.38 -0.48
C GLY A 76 -11.24 3.02 -0.65
N GLN A 77 -12.14 3.82 -0.09
CA GLN A 77 -13.59 3.67 -0.30
C GLN A 77 -13.96 3.84 -1.78
N LYS A 78 -13.46 4.89 -2.43
CA LYS A 78 -13.74 5.18 -3.85
C LYS A 78 -13.33 4.03 -4.79
N TYR A 79 -12.18 3.40 -4.55
CA TYR A 79 -11.64 2.35 -5.41
C TYR A 79 -11.87 0.93 -4.87
N CYS A 80 -12.53 0.80 -3.72
CA CYS A 80 -12.69 -0.45 -2.99
C CYS A 80 -11.36 -1.17 -2.69
N VAL A 81 -10.35 -0.42 -2.26
CA VAL A 81 -9.02 -0.92 -1.86
C VAL A 81 -8.83 -0.66 -0.37
N ASP A 82 -8.30 -1.63 0.37
CA ASP A 82 -7.95 -1.44 1.79
C ASP A 82 -6.95 -0.26 1.91
N PRO A 83 -7.22 0.78 2.73
CA PRO A 83 -6.32 1.92 2.87
C PRO A 83 -4.92 1.51 3.33
N ALA A 84 -4.77 0.41 4.06
CA ALA A 84 -3.47 -0.14 4.42
C ALA A 84 -2.67 -0.67 3.21
N VAL A 85 -3.33 -1.15 2.16
CA VAL A 85 -2.66 -1.49 0.88
C VAL A 85 -2.14 -0.22 0.21
N ILE A 86 -2.96 0.85 0.19
CA ILE A 86 -2.57 2.14 -0.38
C ILE A 86 -1.33 2.68 0.36
N ALA A 87 -1.34 2.64 1.70
CA ALA A 87 -0.20 3.00 2.53
C ALA A 87 1.03 2.12 2.25
N GLY A 88 0.84 0.81 2.09
CA GLY A 88 1.90 -0.14 1.73
C GLY A 88 2.57 0.19 0.39
N VAL A 89 1.77 0.48 -0.64
CA VAL A 89 2.27 0.92 -1.95
C VAL A 89 3.02 2.25 -1.82
N MET A 90 2.43 3.25 -1.16
CA MET A 90 3.06 4.56 -0.98
C MET A 90 4.40 4.47 -0.24
N SER A 91 4.47 3.68 0.84
CA SER A 91 5.71 3.44 1.59
C SER A 91 6.78 2.75 0.73
N ARG A 92 6.38 1.86 -0.20
CA ARG A 92 7.32 1.18 -1.10
C ARG A 92 7.79 2.07 -2.24
N GLU A 93 6.94 2.95 -2.79
CA GLU A 93 7.27 3.84 -3.92
C GLU A 93 7.94 5.14 -3.49
N SER A 94 7.56 5.68 -2.34
CA SER A 94 8.06 6.95 -1.82
C SER A 94 8.66 6.80 -0.42
N PRO A 95 9.78 6.07 -0.27
CA PRO A 95 10.35 5.78 1.05
C PRO A 95 10.68 7.09 1.79
N SER A 96 10.24 7.22 3.05
CA SER A 96 10.46 8.41 3.88
C SER A 96 10.00 9.74 3.24
N GLY A 97 9.01 9.69 2.35
CA GLY A 97 8.49 10.88 1.66
C GLY A 97 9.37 11.39 0.53
N SER A 98 10.40 10.66 0.10
CA SER A 98 11.06 10.92 -1.18
C SER A 98 10.15 10.42 -2.29
N VAL A 99 9.41 11.32 -2.94
CA VAL A 99 8.50 10.93 -4.00
C VAL A 99 9.30 10.54 -5.25
N LEU A 100 9.40 9.25 -5.55
CA LEU A 100 9.76 8.80 -6.89
C LEU A 100 8.46 8.59 -7.66
N VAL A 101 7.95 9.67 -8.28
CA VAL A 101 6.86 9.55 -9.26
C VAL A 101 7.45 8.94 -10.52
N ASN A 102 7.50 7.61 -10.60
CA ASN A 102 7.57 6.92 -11.90
C ASN A 102 6.16 6.47 -12.26
N VAL A 103 5.27 7.45 -12.43
CA VAL A 103 4.01 7.22 -13.15
C VAL A 103 4.44 7.03 -14.60
N GLY A 104 4.56 5.77 -15.01
CA GLY A 104 5.08 5.39 -16.32
C GLY A 104 4.55 6.30 -17.42
N THR A 105 5.41 7.19 -17.90
CA THR A 105 5.24 7.89 -19.15
C THR A 105 5.36 6.84 -20.25
N VAL A 106 4.31 6.74 -21.06
CA VAL A 106 4.47 6.41 -22.47
C VAL A 106 5.53 7.38 -23.01
N ASP A 107 6.66 6.84 -23.47
CA ASP A 107 7.82 7.52 -24.07
C ASP A 107 8.38 8.76 -23.34
N ASN A 108 9.49 8.57 -22.62
CA ASN A 108 10.80 9.10 -23.04
C ASN A 108 11.82 8.90 -21.92
N GLY A 109 12.91 8.21 -22.25
CA GLY A 109 14.02 7.96 -21.35
C GLY A 109 14.71 9.24 -20.92
N ILE A 110 14.75 9.48 -19.61
CA ILE A 110 15.81 10.26 -18.97
C ILE A 110 16.17 9.52 -17.68
N GLY A 111 17.32 8.87 -17.69
CA GLY A 111 17.91 8.26 -16.50
C GLY A 111 18.39 9.37 -15.56
N VAL A 112 17.77 9.50 -14.40
CA VAL A 112 18.24 10.40 -13.35
C VAL A 112 19.24 9.63 -12.48
N VAL A 113 20.48 10.08 -12.54
CA VAL A 113 21.61 9.64 -11.71
C VAL A 113 21.33 9.97 -10.23
N GLN A 114 21.63 9.01 -9.35
CA GLN A 114 21.41 9.08 -7.90
C GLN A 114 22.52 9.89 -7.22
N ASP A 115 22.15 10.85 -6.36
CA ASP A 115 23.04 11.53 -5.42
C ASP A 115 22.64 11.14 -3.98
N PRO A 116 23.53 10.58 -3.13
CA PRO A 116 23.14 9.93 -1.88
C PRO A 116 23.09 10.85 -0.65
N GLY A 117 23.18 12.17 -0.80
CA GLY A 117 23.27 13.08 0.34
C GLY A 117 22.44 14.33 0.15
N HIS A 118 21.18 14.30 0.62
CA HIS A 118 20.41 15.41 1.24
C HIS A 118 18.90 15.11 1.12
N TYR A 119 18.33 14.49 2.16
CA TYR A 119 16.90 14.28 2.28
C TYR A 119 16.22 15.56 2.78
N VAL A 120 15.75 16.39 1.86
CA VAL A 120 14.76 17.44 2.15
C VAL A 120 13.43 16.96 1.53
N PRO A 121 12.41 16.58 2.31
CA PRO A 121 11.13 16.15 1.76
C PRO A 121 10.33 17.41 1.36
N THR A 122 10.55 17.92 0.15
CA THR A 122 9.92 19.17 -0.32
C THR A 122 8.72 18.98 -1.24
N THR A 123 8.34 17.75 -1.60
CA THR A 123 7.12 17.51 -2.38
C THR A 123 6.12 16.66 -1.59
N TRP A 124 5.09 17.33 -1.08
CA TRP A 124 3.93 16.66 -0.50
C TRP A 124 3.14 15.97 -1.61
N ILE A 125 2.77 14.71 -1.41
CA ILE A 125 1.90 14.01 -2.34
C ILE A 125 0.49 14.62 -2.24
N SER A 126 -0.11 14.98 -3.37
CA SER A 126 -1.50 15.47 -3.41
C SER A 126 -2.50 14.32 -3.35
N GLU A 127 -3.74 14.62 -2.94
CA GLU A 127 -4.85 13.67 -3.05
C GLU A 127 -5.04 13.15 -4.48
N SER A 128 -4.85 14.01 -5.49
CA SER A 128 -4.94 13.60 -6.90
C SER A 128 -3.87 12.58 -7.28
N GLN A 129 -2.66 12.70 -6.75
CA GLN A 129 -1.59 11.71 -6.95
C GLN A 129 -1.92 10.38 -6.25
N LEU A 130 -2.43 10.42 -5.01
CA LEU A 130 -2.89 9.21 -4.30
C LEU A 130 -4.05 8.51 -5.02
N SER A 131 -5.03 9.28 -5.49
CA SER A 131 -6.15 8.77 -6.27
C SER A 131 -5.65 8.15 -7.58
N ARG A 132 -4.69 8.77 -8.26
CA ARG A 132 -4.14 8.26 -9.52
C ARG A 132 -3.37 6.96 -9.32
N MET A 133 -2.53 6.87 -8.30
CA MET A 133 -1.79 5.66 -7.93
C MET A 133 -2.76 4.50 -7.64
N THR A 134 -3.80 4.77 -6.85
CA THR A 134 -4.81 3.77 -6.49
C THR A 134 -5.66 3.34 -7.69
N GLU A 135 -5.98 4.28 -8.59
CA GLU A 135 -6.66 3.99 -9.84
C GLU A 135 -5.83 3.03 -10.72
N VAL A 136 -4.53 3.30 -10.90
CA VAL A 136 -3.65 2.43 -11.70
C VAL A 136 -3.59 1.03 -11.09
N LEU A 137 -3.43 0.90 -9.77
CA LEU A 137 -3.49 -0.40 -9.09
C LEU A 137 -4.83 -1.11 -9.35
N THR A 138 -5.94 -0.39 -9.23
CA THR A 138 -7.28 -0.95 -9.47
C THR A 138 -7.46 -1.42 -10.90
N VAL A 139 -6.94 -0.67 -11.89
CA VAL A 139 -6.92 -1.09 -13.30
C VAL A 139 -6.16 -2.40 -13.46
N ARG A 140 -4.98 -2.52 -12.84
CA ARG A 140 -4.18 -3.77 -12.89
C ARG A 140 -4.90 -4.94 -12.23
N ILE A 141 -5.51 -4.75 -11.06
CA ILE A 141 -6.30 -5.81 -10.42
C ILE A 141 -7.44 -6.27 -11.34
N LYS A 142 -8.17 -5.34 -11.97
CA LYS A 142 -9.26 -5.66 -12.91
C LYS A 142 -8.76 -6.35 -14.18
N GLU A 143 -7.57 -6.02 -14.67
CA GLU A 143 -6.93 -6.74 -15.79
C GLU A 143 -6.64 -8.21 -15.40
N ILE A 144 -6.10 -8.45 -14.21
CA ILE A 144 -5.87 -9.82 -13.70
C ILE A 144 -7.18 -10.56 -13.52
N GLN A 145 -8.23 -9.92 -12.99
CA GLN A 145 -9.55 -10.52 -12.85
C GLN A 145 -10.13 -11.00 -14.18
N ARG A 146 -10.00 -10.18 -15.24
CA ARG A 146 -10.46 -10.57 -16.58
C ARG A 146 -9.66 -11.74 -17.16
N ARG A 147 -8.35 -11.76 -16.92
CA ARG A 147 -7.45 -12.79 -17.47
C ARG A 147 -7.54 -14.13 -16.73
N PHE A 148 -7.80 -14.10 -15.42
CA PHE A 148 -7.81 -15.28 -14.56
C PHE A 148 -9.08 -15.34 -13.70
N PRO A 149 -10.29 -15.46 -14.29
CA PRO A 149 -11.56 -15.26 -13.60
C PRO A 149 -11.88 -16.29 -12.49
N THR A 150 -11.08 -17.35 -12.36
CA THR A 150 -11.24 -18.40 -11.34
C THR A 150 -10.35 -18.18 -10.11
N TRP A 151 -9.53 -17.13 -10.09
CA TRP A 151 -8.65 -16.84 -8.96
C TRP A 151 -9.39 -16.27 -7.76
N THR A 152 -8.77 -16.39 -6.59
CA THR A 152 -9.30 -15.85 -5.34
C THR A 152 -9.07 -14.34 -5.25
N PRO A 153 -9.83 -13.61 -4.39
CA PRO A 153 -9.55 -12.20 -4.10
C PRO A 153 -8.08 -11.91 -3.77
N ASP A 154 -7.47 -12.72 -2.91
CA ASP A 154 -6.06 -12.58 -2.53
C ASP A 154 -5.11 -12.75 -3.73
N GLN A 155 -5.41 -13.68 -4.65
CA GLN A 155 -4.65 -13.86 -5.88
C GLN A 155 -4.83 -12.65 -6.83
N TYR A 156 -6.01 -12.06 -6.89
CA TYR A 156 -6.24 -10.83 -7.67
C TYR A 156 -5.44 -9.64 -7.14
N LEU A 157 -5.39 -9.44 -5.81
CA LEU A 157 -4.59 -8.38 -5.23
C LEU A 157 -3.10 -8.60 -5.47
N ARG A 158 -2.59 -9.82 -5.26
CA ARG A 158 -1.19 -10.14 -5.55
C ARG A 158 -0.84 -9.92 -7.01
N GLY A 159 -1.70 -10.40 -7.90
CA GLY A 159 -1.51 -10.25 -9.34
C GLY A 159 -1.52 -8.78 -9.73
N GLY A 160 -2.46 -8.00 -9.19
CA GLY A 160 -2.54 -6.56 -9.41
C GLY A 160 -1.30 -5.82 -8.94
N LEU A 161 -0.78 -6.13 -7.75
CA LEU A 161 0.46 -5.55 -7.23
C LEU A 161 1.69 -5.93 -8.07
N CYS A 162 1.77 -7.16 -8.56
CA CYS A 162 2.86 -7.56 -9.44
C CYS A 162 2.76 -6.95 -10.84
N ALA A 163 1.56 -6.87 -11.41
CA ALA A 163 1.32 -6.19 -12.68
C ALA A 163 1.45 -4.65 -12.59
N TYR A 164 1.26 -4.08 -11.41
CA TYR A 164 1.47 -2.66 -11.13
C TYR A 164 2.92 -2.25 -11.38
N VAL A 165 3.89 -3.04 -10.90
CA VAL A 165 5.32 -2.77 -11.13
C VAL A 165 5.85 -3.41 -12.42
N GLY A 166 5.36 -4.59 -12.79
CA GLY A 166 5.89 -5.40 -13.90
C GLY A 166 5.17 -5.18 -15.24
N GLY A 167 4.08 -4.42 -15.25
CA GLY A 167 3.24 -4.21 -16.42
C GLY A 167 2.27 -5.37 -16.73
N PRO A 168 1.43 -5.23 -17.76
CA PRO A 168 0.29 -6.13 -18.03
C PRO A 168 0.71 -7.58 -18.40
N GLY A 169 1.95 -7.76 -18.88
CA GLY A 169 2.48 -9.06 -19.30
C GLY A 169 3.18 -9.87 -18.21
N TYR A 170 3.37 -9.29 -17.02
CA TYR A 170 4.15 -9.90 -15.94
C TYR A 170 3.50 -11.18 -15.39
N VAL A 171 2.21 -11.09 -15.04
CA VAL A 171 1.48 -12.21 -14.44
C VAL A 171 0.92 -13.12 -15.53
N ARG A 172 1.42 -14.35 -15.60
CA ARG A 172 0.99 -15.38 -16.56
C ARG A 172 0.34 -16.57 -15.88
N SER A 173 0.66 -16.78 -14.60
CA SER A 173 0.25 -17.92 -13.80
C SER A 173 0.31 -17.59 -12.31
N THR A 174 -0.13 -18.53 -11.45
CA THR A 174 -0.10 -18.33 -9.99
C THR A 174 1.33 -18.29 -9.43
N GLN A 175 2.31 -18.82 -10.17
CA GLN A 175 3.73 -18.78 -9.84
C GLN A 175 4.30 -17.34 -9.88
N ASP A 176 3.65 -16.41 -10.58
CA ASP A 176 4.11 -15.02 -10.70
C ASP A 176 3.60 -14.11 -9.57
N LEU A 177 2.82 -14.66 -8.62
CA LEU A 177 2.15 -13.90 -7.55
C LEU A 177 3.03 -13.60 -6.33
N SER A 178 4.31 -13.96 -6.39
CA SER A 178 5.28 -13.79 -5.32
C SER A 178 6.40 -12.80 -5.67
N CYS A 179 6.11 -11.77 -6.48
CA CYS A 179 7.11 -10.75 -6.81
C CYS A 179 7.52 -9.92 -5.57
N ASP A 180 8.77 -9.45 -5.54
CA ASP A 180 9.35 -8.70 -4.41
C ASP A 180 8.59 -7.42 -4.02
N PHE A 181 7.94 -6.78 -4.98
CA PHE A 181 7.12 -5.60 -4.73
C PHE A 181 5.86 -5.97 -3.94
N CYS A 182 5.11 -6.97 -4.45
CA CYS A 182 3.90 -7.46 -3.81
C CYS A 182 4.18 -7.98 -2.39
N ASN A 183 5.19 -8.83 -2.22
CA ASN A 183 5.49 -9.41 -0.91
C ASN A 183 5.81 -8.35 0.15
N ASP A 184 6.65 -7.37 -0.20
CA ASP A 184 6.97 -6.28 0.71
C ASP A 184 5.76 -5.39 0.99
N VAL A 185 5.03 -4.96 -0.05
CA VAL A 185 3.83 -4.13 0.11
C VAL A 185 2.81 -4.78 1.04
N LEU A 186 2.56 -6.08 0.89
CA LEU A 186 1.59 -6.79 1.74
C LEU A 186 2.06 -6.87 3.20
N ALA A 187 3.37 -7.03 3.44
CA ALA A 187 3.90 -7.04 4.80
C ALA A 187 3.82 -5.65 5.45
N ARG A 188 4.10 -4.59 4.68
CA ARG A 188 3.92 -3.20 5.13
C ARG A 188 2.44 -2.87 5.37
N ALA A 189 1.56 -3.30 4.48
CA ALA A 189 0.12 -3.12 4.64
C ALA A 189 -0.39 -3.79 5.92
N LYS A 190 0.07 -5.00 6.24
CA LYS A 190 -0.26 -5.65 7.54
C LYS A 190 0.21 -4.82 8.73
N TYR A 191 1.36 -4.16 8.63
CA TYR A 191 1.81 -3.23 9.66
C TYR A 191 0.87 -2.03 9.77
N PHE A 192 0.60 -1.32 8.66
CA PHE A 192 -0.28 -0.15 8.64
C PHE A 192 -1.71 -0.46 9.10
N LYS A 193 -2.24 -1.65 8.78
CA LYS A 193 -3.56 -2.11 9.26
C LYS A 193 -3.66 -2.12 10.79
N ARG A 194 -2.56 -2.43 11.48
CA ARG A 194 -2.49 -2.40 12.96
C ARG A 194 -2.34 -0.97 13.52
N HIS A 195 -2.11 0.02 12.67
CA HIS A 195 -1.88 1.42 13.01
C HIS A 195 -2.97 2.34 12.43
N GLY A 196 -4.17 1.81 12.18
CA GLY A 196 -5.37 2.59 11.86
C GLY A 196 -5.62 2.85 10.37
N PHE A 197 -4.82 2.27 9.47
CA PHE A 197 -5.09 2.28 8.03
C PHE A 197 -6.06 1.15 7.64
#